data_AF-A0A7R6W678-F1
#
_entry.id   AF-A0A7R6W678-F1
#
_cell.length_a   1.000
_cell.length_b   1.000
_cell.length_c   1.000
_cell.angle_alpha   90.00
_cell.angle_beta   90.00
_cell.angle_gamma   90.00
#
_symmetry.space_group_name_H-M   'P 1'
#
loop_
_entity.id
_entity.type
_entity.pdbx_description
1 polymer ?
#
loop_
_entity_poly.entity_id
_entity_poly.type
_entity_poly.pdbx_seq_one_letter_code
_entity_poly.pdbx_strand_id
1 'polypeptide(L)'
;MGLLKKIIFAAFISTAMLATAPSVMAKPAGKVANQTQAEVAQSLIDTIDAAELALTAVQSSADFKETMKAFKTTKQTAKTIESSVVLADRDRALNRVMKARSAYKKGDIEKAEALMTEAVERFKKVKDKYHNF
;
A
#
# COMPACT_ATOMS: atom_id res chain seq x y z
N MET A 1 -10.38 11.38 -20.45
CA MET A 1 -9.83 11.73 -19.11
C MET A 1 -10.04 13.22 -18.88
N GLY A 2 -10.78 13.62 -17.83
CA GLY A 2 -10.92 15.02 -17.42
C GLY A 2 -9.77 15.47 -16.51
N LEU A 3 -9.33 16.73 -16.65
CA LEU A 3 -8.22 17.36 -15.91
C LEU A 3 -8.29 17.10 -14.39
N LEU A 4 -9.52 17.05 -13.85
CA LEU A 4 -9.80 16.79 -12.43
C LEU A 4 -9.22 15.48 -11.91
N LYS A 5 -9.37 14.38 -12.66
CA LYS A 5 -8.88 13.05 -12.21
C LYS A 5 -7.35 13.00 -12.12
N LYS A 6 -6.66 13.75 -12.98
CA LYS A 6 -5.18 13.86 -12.97
C LYS A 6 -4.70 14.73 -11.80
N ILE A 7 -5.40 15.81 -11.49
CA ILE A 7 -5.06 16.71 -10.37
C ILE A 7 -5.21 16.01 -9.03
N ILE A 8 -6.26 15.20 -8.84
CA ILE A 8 -6.50 14.47 -7.57
C ILE A 8 -5.39 13.46 -7.30
N PHE A 9 -4.93 12.72 -8.32
CA PHE A 9 -3.83 11.76 -8.18
C PHE A 9 -2.50 12.45 -7.86
N ALA A 10 -2.19 13.56 -8.55
CA ALA A 10 -0.98 14.34 -8.31
C ALA A 10 -0.97 15.01 -6.92
N ALA A 11 -2.14 15.43 -6.43
CA ALA A 11 -2.29 15.98 -5.09
C ALA A 11 -2.05 14.93 -4.00
N PHE A 12 -2.61 13.73 -4.14
CA PHE A 12 -2.42 12.63 -3.19
C PHE A 12 -0.96 12.14 -3.10
N ILE A 13 -0.23 12.09 -4.22
CA ILE A 13 1.18 11.70 -4.23
C ILE A 13 2.06 12.74 -3.51
N SER A 14 1.67 14.01 -3.55
CA SER A 14 2.42 15.09 -2.88
C SER A 14 2.27 15.06 -1.36
N THR A 15 1.12 14.63 -0.83
CA THR A 15 0.88 14.59 0.62
C THR A 15 1.56 13.40 1.31
N ALA A 16 1.80 12.30 0.58
CA ALA A 16 2.53 11.14 1.10
C ALA A 16 4.03 11.42 1.36
N MET A 17 4.57 12.56 0.92
CA MET A 17 5.95 12.98 1.22
C MET A 17 6.09 13.97 2.38
N LEU A 18 4.99 14.38 3.03
CA LEU A 18 5.02 15.44 4.07
C LEU A 18 4.95 14.95 5.51
N ALA A 19 5.05 13.63 5.74
CA ALA A 19 5.25 13.08 7.08
C ALA A 19 6.73 12.69 7.33
N THR A 20 7.67 13.58 7.01
CA THR A 20 9.05 13.45 7.52
C THR A 20 9.13 14.09 8.90
N ALA A 21 8.83 13.30 9.93
CA ALA A 21 9.31 13.56 11.29
C ALA A 21 10.86 13.64 11.29
N PRO A 22 11.49 14.32 12.27
CA PRO A 22 12.91 14.64 12.21
C PRO A 22 13.80 13.41 12.10
N SER A 23 14.84 13.54 11.27
CA SER A 23 15.84 12.55 10.92
C SER A 23 16.64 12.02 12.10
N VAL A 24 16.56 10.71 12.36
CA VAL A 24 17.68 9.96 12.96
C VAL A 24 17.80 8.61 12.23
N MET A 25 18.79 8.54 11.35
CA MET A 25 19.21 7.37 10.55
C MET A 25 18.27 6.95 9.42
N ALA A 26 18.72 7.17 8.19
CA ALA A 26 18.20 6.48 7.01
C ALA A 26 18.43 4.95 7.15
N LYS A 27 17.52 4.27 7.84
CA LYS A 27 17.39 2.82 7.78
C LYS A 27 16.88 2.42 6.40
N PRO A 28 17.25 1.23 5.87
CA PRO A 28 16.73 0.77 4.61
C PRO A 28 15.20 0.76 4.65
N ALA A 29 14.56 0.98 3.50
CA ALA A 29 13.12 0.81 3.34
C ALA A 29 12.72 -0.66 3.63
N GLY A 30 12.50 -0.99 4.90
CA GLY A 30 12.19 -2.32 5.41
C GLY A 30 12.36 -2.42 6.93
N LYS A 31 11.33 -3.01 7.56
CA LYS A 31 11.25 -3.51 8.94
C LYS A 31 11.69 -2.50 10.03
N VAL A 32 10.72 -1.83 10.64
CA VAL A 32 10.93 -0.93 11.78
C VAL A 32 10.97 -1.76 13.06
N ALA A 33 12.15 -2.12 13.52
CA ALA A 33 12.30 -2.94 14.73
C ALA A 33 11.65 -2.27 15.96
N ASN A 34 10.80 -3.02 16.67
CA ASN A 34 10.15 -2.65 17.94
C ASN A 34 9.10 -1.54 17.80
N GLN A 35 8.18 -1.66 16.83
CA GLN A 35 7.05 -0.74 16.75
C GLN A 35 6.20 -0.76 18.03
N THR A 36 5.85 0.43 18.52
CA THR A 36 4.79 0.62 19.51
C THR A 36 3.42 0.27 18.91
N GLN A 37 2.42 0.05 19.76
CA GLN A 37 1.07 -0.27 19.27
C GLN A 37 0.48 0.82 18.35
N ALA A 38 0.78 2.09 18.65
CA ALA A 38 0.37 3.24 17.84
C ALA A 38 1.08 3.26 16.46
N GLU A 39 2.38 2.94 16.42
CA GLU A 39 3.13 2.88 15.16
C GLU A 39 2.68 1.71 14.28
N VAL A 40 2.29 0.57 14.86
CA VAL A 40 1.66 -0.54 14.12
C VAL A 40 0.32 -0.10 13.54
N ALA A 41 -0.53 0.57 14.33
CA ALA A 41 -1.82 1.08 13.87
C ALA A 41 -1.64 2.08 12.72
N GLN A 42 -0.68 2.99 12.82
CA GLN A 42 -0.37 3.93 11.74
C GLN A 42 0.17 3.20 10.49
N SER A 43 1.06 2.23 10.65
CA SER A 43 1.58 1.44 9.52
C SER A 43 0.48 0.67 8.78
N LEU A 44 -0.57 0.24 9.49
CA LEU A 44 -1.74 -0.39 8.89
C LEU A 44 -2.55 0.60 8.06
N ILE A 45 -2.76 1.82 8.57
CA ILE A 45 -3.42 2.91 7.84
C ILE A 45 -2.61 3.27 6.58
N ASP A 46 -1.32 3.54 6.74
CA ASP A 46 -0.42 3.89 5.63
C ASP A 46 -0.40 2.80 4.54
N THR A 47 -0.49 1.53 4.95
CA THR A 47 -0.55 0.40 4.02
C THR A 47 -1.86 0.36 3.25
N ILE A 48 -2.99 0.67 3.89
CA ILE A 48 -4.30 0.77 3.23
C ILE A 48 -4.28 1.93 2.23
N ASP A 49 -3.82 3.10 2.63
CA ASP A 49 -3.75 4.29 1.76
C ASP A 49 -2.86 4.02 0.54
N ALA A 50 -1.68 3.41 0.75
CA ALA A 50 -0.81 3.01 -0.34
C ALA A 50 -1.43 1.94 -1.25
N ALA A 51 -2.26 1.04 -0.71
CA ALA A 51 -2.97 0.04 -1.49
C ALA A 51 -4.10 0.66 -2.33
N GLU A 52 -4.88 1.57 -1.75
CA GLU A 52 -5.94 2.30 -2.47
C GLU A 52 -5.37 3.19 -3.58
N LEU A 53 -4.21 3.81 -3.35
CA LEU A 53 -3.49 4.55 -4.38
C LEU A 53 -3.04 3.62 -5.53
N ALA A 54 -2.53 2.43 -5.21
CA ALA A 54 -2.16 1.44 -6.23
C ALA A 54 -3.37 0.94 -7.03
N LEU A 55 -4.51 0.70 -6.37
CA LEU A 55 -5.77 0.35 -7.04
C LEU A 55 -6.23 1.46 -7.98
N THR A 56 -6.23 2.70 -7.50
CA THR A 56 -6.59 3.88 -8.30
C THR A 56 -5.67 4.03 -9.51
N ALA A 57 -4.37 3.79 -9.35
CA ALA A 57 -3.40 3.85 -10.44
C ALA A 57 -3.71 2.80 -11.53
N VAL A 58 -4.07 1.57 -11.13
CA VAL A 58 -4.50 0.52 -12.07
C VAL A 58 -5.78 0.92 -12.80
N GLN A 59 -6.79 1.42 -12.09
CA GLN A 59 -8.11 1.79 -12.65
C GLN A 59 -8.06 3.03 -13.55
N SER A 60 -7.15 3.96 -13.29
CA SER A 60 -7.04 5.21 -14.04
C SER A 60 -6.17 5.10 -15.29
N SER A 61 -5.63 3.91 -15.58
CA SER A 61 -4.59 3.70 -16.60
C SER A 61 -3.46 4.72 -16.44
N ALA A 62 -3.03 4.95 -15.18
CA ALA A 62 -1.94 5.84 -14.87
C ALA A 62 -0.66 5.39 -15.58
N ASP A 63 0.34 6.27 -15.63
CA ASP A 63 1.63 5.95 -16.22
C ASP A 63 2.18 4.63 -15.64
N PHE A 64 2.75 3.78 -16.49
CA PHE A 64 3.22 2.47 -16.08
C PHE A 64 4.24 2.57 -14.94
N LYS A 65 5.17 3.54 -15.00
CA LYS A 65 6.21 3.73 -13.99
C LYS A 65 5.59 4.19 -12.67
N GLU A 66 4.59 5.06 -12.72
CA GLU A 66 3.85 5.52 -11.53
C GLU A 66 3.06 4.40 -10.87
N THR A 67 2.32 3.61 -11.65
CA THR A 67 1.57 2.46 -11.15
C THR A 67 2.52 1.41 -10.52
N MET A 68 3.66 1.17 -11.17
CA MET A 68 4.69 0.28 -10.65
C MET A 68 5.37 0.81 -9.38
N LYS A 69 5.48 2.13 -9.23
CA LYS A 69 5.95 2.78 -8.00
C LYS A 69 4.91 2.61 -6.89
N ALA A 70 3.62 2.81 -7.17
CA ALA A 70 2.54 2.59 -6.21
C ALA A 70 2.56 1.16 -5.65
N PHE A 71 2.62 0.13 -6.52
CA PHE A 71 2.77 -1.26 -6.09
C PHE A 71 4.01 -1.49 -5.20
N LYS A 72 5.13 -0.82 -5.51
CA LYS A 72 6.35 -0.93 -4.70
C LYS A 72 6.16 -0.30 -3.32
N THR A 73 5.54 0.88 -3.26
CA THR A 73 5.22 1.58 -2.02
C THR A 73 4.34 0.72 -1.14
N THR A 74 3.20 0.21 -1.64
CA THR A 74 2.31 -0.68 -0.86
C THR A 74 3.08 -1.86 -0.26
N LYS A 75 3.98 -2.48 -1.03
CA LYS A 75 4.78 -3.61 -0.53
C LYS A 75 5.78 -3.21 0.55
N GLN A 76 6.37 -2.03 0.45
CA GLN A 76 7.35 -1.55 1.42
C GLN A 76 6.65 -1.17 2.72
N THR A 77 5.54 -0.44 2.63
CA THR A 77 4.72 -0.05 3.79
C THR A 77 4.14 -1.27 4.49
N ALA A 78 3.59 -2.25 3.76
CA ALA A 78 3.09 -3.47 4.39
C ALA A 78 4.17 -4.19 5.22
N LYS A 79 5.43 -4.18 4.77
CA LYS A 79 6.55 -4.83 5.47
C LYS A 79 7.02 -4.10 6.73
N THR A 80 6.56 -2.88 6.99
CA THR A 80 6.90 -2.18 8.25
C THR A 80 6.02 -2.66 9.40
N ILE A 81 4.82 -3.18 9.14
CA ILE A 81 3.90 -3.69 10.15
C ILE A 81 4.55 -4.84 10.94
N GLU A 82 4.98 -4.55 12.16
CA GLU A 82 5.57 -5.53 13.08
C GLU A 82 4.55 -5.99 14.13
N SER A 83 3.64 -6.87 13.73
CA SER A 83 2.71 -7.50 14.67
C SER A 83 2.54 -8.98 14.35
N SER A 84 2.83 -9.82 15.35
CA SER A 84 2.63 -11.28 15.27
C SER A 84 1.15 -11.64 15.10
N VAL A 85 0.26 -10.83 15.68
CA VAL A 85 -1.20 -11.01 15.66
C VAL A 85 -1.74 -11.06 14.23
N VAL A 86 -1.23 -10.19 13.37
CA VAL A 86 -1.74 -10.00 12.00
C VAL A 86 -0.75 -10.37 10.91
N LEU A 87 0.41 -10.92 11.28
CA LEU A 87 1.52 -11.26 10.39
C LEU A 87 1.06 -12.10 9.18
N ALA A 88 0.35 -13.20 9.46
CA ALA A 88 -0.09 -14.13 8.44
C ALA A 88 -1.14 -13.52 7.50
N ASP A 89 -2.07 -12.71 8.02
CA ASP A 89 -3.13 -12.09 7.22
C ASP A 89 -2.56 -10.96 6.35
N ARG A 90 -1.63 -10.17 6.90
CA ARG A 90 -0.85 -9.18 6.14
C ARG A 90 -0.09 -9.86 4.99
N ASP A 91 0.57 -10.99 5.22
CA ASP A 91 1.33 -11.68 4.17
C ASP A 91 0.43 -12.23 3.05
N ARG A 92 -0.78 -12.69 3.39
CA ARG A 92 -1.79 -13.07 2.39
C ARG A 92 -2.26 -11.87 1.57
N ALA A 93 -2.47 -10.71 2.20
CA ALA A 93 -2.81 -9.46 1.50
C ALA A 93 -1.66 -9.03 0.57
N LEU A 94 -0.42 -9.06 1.06
CA LEU A 94 0.78 -8.74 0.29
C LEU A 94 0.96 -9.65 -0.94
N ASN A 95 0.64 -10.93 -0.81
CA ASN A 95 0.67 -11.86 -1.94
C ASN A 95 -0.30 -11.44 -3.06
N ARG A 96 -1.48 -10.89 -2.71
CA ARG A 96 -2.42 -10.34 -3.70
C ARG A 96 -1.83 -9.14 -4.43
N VAL A 97 -1.20 -8.20 -3.72
CA VAL A 97 -0.46 -7.07 -4.33
C VAL A 97 0.62 -7.58 -5.29
N MET A 98 1.36 -8.62 -4.92
CA MET A 98 2.40 -9.20 -5.77
C MET A 98 1.83 -9.81 -7.06
N LYS A 99 0.70 -10.53 -6.96
CA LYS A 99 0.01 -11.08 -8.12
C LYS A 99 -0.59 -9.98 -8.99
N ALA A 100 -1.19 -8.95 -8.39
CA ALA A 100 -1.73 -7.79 -9.10
C ALA A 100 -0.64 -7.08 -9.91
N ARG A 101 0.49 -6.78 -9.29
CA ARG A 101 1.68 -6.21 -9.96
C ARG A 101 2.14 -7.08 -11.13
N SER A 102 2.12 -8.40 -10.97
CA SER A 102 2.51 -9.31 -12.05
C SER A 102 1.50 -9.35 -13.20
N ALA A 103 0.21 -9.28 -12.91
CA ALA A 103 -0.85 -9.21 -13.93
C ALA A 103 -0.76 -7.88 -14.70
N TYR A 104 -0.60 -6.75 -13.98
CA TYR A 104 -0.43 -5.43 -14.58
C TYR A 104 0.76 -5.37 -15.53
N LYS A 105 1.92 -5.93 -15.13
CA LYS A 105 3.11 -6.04 -16.00
C LYS A 105 2.87 -6.80 -17.30
N LYS A 106 1.91 -7.73 -17.31
CA LYS A 106 1.56 -8.54 -18.48
C LYS A 106 0.44 -7.91 -19.31
N GLY A 107 -0.05 -6.72 -18.93
CA GLY A 107 -1.18 -6.06 -19.58
C GLY A 107 -2.55 -6.62 -19.19
N ASP A 108 -2.62 -7.52 -18.20
CA ASP A 108 -3.87 -8.09 -17.71
C ASP A 108 -4.46 -7.17 -16.63
N ILE A 109 -5.06 -6.07 -17.08
CA ILE A 109 -5.52 -4.96 -16.22
C ILE A 109 -6.71 -5.39 -15.36
N GLU A 110 -7.69 -6.10 -15.93
CA GLU A 110 -8.87 -6.57 -15.19
C GLU A 110 -8.47 -7.48 -14.02
N LYS A 111 -7.54 -8.41 -14.25
CA LYS A 111 -7.02 -9.26 -13.19
C LYS A 111 -6.19 -8.48 -12.18
N ALA A 112 -5.41 -7.50 -12.63
CA ALA A 112 -4.64 -6.65 -11.73
C ALA A 112 -5.56 -5.86 -10.80
N GLU A 113 -6.64 -5.29 -11.33
CA GLU A 113 -7.67 -4.58 -10.58
C GLU A 113 -8.36 -5.49 -9.57
N ALA A 114 -8.88 -6.64 -10.01
CA ALA A 114 -9.56 -7.59 -9.12
C ALA A 114 -8.67 -8.05 -7.95
N LEU A 115 -7.39 -8.36 -8.23
CA LEU A 115 -6.43 -8.75 -7.20
C LEU A 115 -6.07 -7.60 -6.26
N MET A 116 -6.03 -6.37 -6.77
CA MET A 116 -5.71 -5.20 -5.96
C MET A 116 -6.88 -4.78 -5.07
N THR A 117 -8.12 -4.90 -5.55
CA THR A 117 -9.35 -4.76 -4.74
C THR A 117 -9.35 -5.77 -3.60
N GLU A 118 -9.08 -7.05 -3.89
CA GLU A 118 -8.97 -8.08 -2.84
C GLU A 118 -7.84 -7.75 -1.84
N ALA A 119 -6.73 -7.17 -2.30
CA ALA A 119 -5.64 -6.76 -1.42
C ALA A 119 -6.06 -5.64 -0.46
N VAL A 120 -6.74 -4.60 -0.96
CA VAL A 120 -7.26 -3.48 -0.14
C VAL A 120 -8.21 -3.98 0.92
N GLU A 121 -9.20 -4.81 0.54
CA GLU A 121 -10.15 -5.39 1.50
C GLU A 121 -9.45 -6.23 2.56
N ARG A 122 -8.44 -7.01 2.18
CA ARG A 122 -7.66 -7.79 3.14
C ARG A 122 -6.86 -6.91 4.09
N PHE A 123 -6.25 -5.83 3.62
CA PHE A 123 -5.55 -4.90 4.53
C PHE A 123 -6.50 -4.20 5.50
N LYS A 124 -7.72 -3.85 5.07
CA LYS A 124 -8.76 -3.35 5.98
C LYS A 124 -9.10 -4.38 7.07
N LYS A 125 -9.32 -5.64 6.69
CA LYS A 125 -9.55 -6.75 7.64
C LYS A 125 -8.36 -6.99 8.58
N VAL A 126 -7.13 -6.83 8.11
CA VAL A 126 -5.91 -6.90 8.94
C VAL A 126 -5.92 -5.80 9.99
N LYS A 127 -6.28 -4.55 9.62
CA LYS A 127 -6.43 -3.45 10.56
C LYS A 127 -7.51 -3.75 11.61
N ASP A 128 -8.68 -4.21 11.17
CA ASP A 128 -9.79 -4.53 12.07
C ASP A 128 -9.41 -5.65 13.05
N LYS A 129 -8.71 -6.69 12.58
CA LYS A 129 -8.22 -7.77 13.45
C LYS A 129 -7.22 -7.27 14.48
N TYR A 130 -6.34 -6.33 14.11
CA TYR A 130 -5.36 -5.76 15.03
C TYR A 130 -6.03 -4.98 16.18
N HIS A 131 -7.12 -4.27 15.92
CA HIS A 131 -7.84 -3.51 16.94
C HIS A 131 -8.79 -4.34 17.82
N ASN A 132 -9.15 -5.55 17.39
CA ASN A 132 -10.06 -6.45 18.10
C ASN A 132 -9.34 -7.62 18.81
N PHE A 133 -8.01 -7.56 18.92
CA PHE A 133 -7.17 -8.52 19.64
C PHE A 133 -6.75 -7.94 20.98
#